data_AF-A0A8H4UZJ1-F1
#
_entry.id   AF-A0A8H4UZJ1-F1
#
_cell.length_a   1.000
_cell.length_b   1.000
_cell.length_c   1.000
_cell.angle_alpha   90.00
_cell.angle_beta   90.00
_cell.angle_gamma   90.00
#
_symmetry.space_group_name_H-M   'P 1'
#
loop_
_entity.id
_entity.type
_entity.pdbx_description
1 polymer ?
#
loop_
_entity_poly.entity_id
_entity_poly.type
_entity_poly.pdbx_seq_one_letter_code
_entity_poly.pdbx_strand_id
1 'polypeptide(L)'
;MNKRSQITHITPLPSYVSRDVVLDLLHDHSTIITLNPLVTHHGRTTPPEHALPDEHSSAWYEITDKIEYIPGTSLTGSVTYTACLHDLPNGLQTHIHAPAGLEIRGKWQLLGWLPGEERDAPEIGTEQYGIPKEGLY
;
A
#
# COMPACT_ATOMS: atom_id res chain seq x y z
N MET A 1 -2.99 4.61 26.13
CA MET A 1 -4.24 4.53 25.32
C MET A 1 -3.82 4.22 23.90
N ASN A 2 -4.21 3.08 23.33
CA ASN A 2 -3.88 2.75 21.94
C ASN A 2 -4.90 3.47 21.03
N LYS A 3 -4.43 4.22 20.02
CA LYS A 3 -5.28 4.93 19.06
C LYS A 3 -5.18 4.23 17.72
N ARG A 4 -6.32 3.79 17.19
CA ARG A 4 -6.46 3.27 15.83
C ARG A 4 -7.19 4.30 14.97
N SER A 5 -6.77 4.45 13.72
CA SER A 5 -7.44 5.27 12.72
C SER A 5 -7.52 4.49 11.41
N GLN A 6 -8.59 4.69 10.65
CA GLN A 6 -8.82 4.03 9.37
C GLN A 6 -9.31 5.08 8.38
N ILE A 7 -8.74 5.04 7.18
CA ILE A 7 -9.03 5.97 6.09
C ILE A 7 -9.12 5.15 4.82
N THR A 8 -10.09 5.47 3.96
CA THR A 8 -10.25 4.87 2.64
C THR A 8 -10.25 5.98 1.61
N HIS A 9 -9.44 5.82 0.57
CA HIS A 9 -9.42 6.69 -0.60
C HIS A 9 -9.80 5.87 -1.83
N ILE A 10 -10.55 6.49 -2.73
CA ILE A 10 -10.97 5.89 -4.00
C ILE A 10 -10.63 6.88 -5.11
N THR A 11 -10.05 6.42 -6.20
CA THR A 11 -9.57 7.29 -7.28
C THR A 11 -9.86 6.67 -8.63
N PRO A 12 -10.78 7.25 -9.42
CA PRO A 12 -11.03 6.79 -10.78
C PRO A 12 -9.75 6.84 -11.61
N LEU A 13 -9.46 5.76 -12.32
CA LEU A 13 -8.30 5.69 -13.21
C LEU A 13 -8.66 6.22 -14.61
N PRO A 14 -7.68 6.82 -15.31
CA PRO A 14 -7.88 7.23 -16.70
C PRO A 14 -8.23 6.02 -17.60
N SER A 15 -9.13 6.21 -18.57
CA SER A 15 -9.63 5.13 -19.43
C SER A 15 -8.60 4.45 -20.33
N TYR A 16 -7.43 5.07 -20.52
CA TYR A 16 -6.32 4.50 -21.29
C TYR A 16 -5.44 3.56 -20.46
N VAL A 17 -5.64 3.47 -19.15
CA VAL A 17 -4.88 2.60 -18.26
C VAL A 17 -5.55 1.21 -18.25
N SER A 18 -4.79 0.19 -18.62
CA SER A 18 -5.24 -1.21 -18.56
C SER A 18 -5.07 -1.80 -17.15
N ARG A 19 -5.86 -2.83 -16.83
CA ARG A 19 -5.77 -3.57 -15.56
C ARG A 19 -4.37 -4.11 -15.28
N ASP A 20 -3.76 -4.76 -16.28
CA ASP A 20 -2.45 -5.39 -16.14
C ASP A 20 -1.37 -4.39 -15.75
N VAL A 21 -1.32 -3.21 -16.40
CA VAL A 21 -0.38 -2.13 -16.07
C VAL A 21 -0.48 -1.69 -14.60
N VAL A 22 -1.68 -1.65 -14.04
CA VAL A 22 -1.89 -1.25 -12.64
C VAL A 22 -1.44 -2.36 -11.70
N LEU A 23 -1.78 -3.62 -12.01
CA LEU A 23 -1.37 -4.76 -11.19
C LEU A 23 0.14 -4.95 -11.24
N ASP A 24 0.76 -4.85 -12.41
CA ASP A 24 2.22 -4.87 -12.59
C ASP A 24 2.90 -3.79 -11.73
N LEU A 25 2.34 -2.57 -11.68
CA LEU A 25 2.84 -1.50 -10.80
C LEU A 25 2.67 -1.84 -9.32
N LEU A 26 1.52 -2.36 -8.92
CA LEU A 26 1.23 -2.73 -7.52
C LEU A 26 2.12 -3.90 -7.05
N HIS A 27 2.46 -4.83 -7.93
CA HIS A 27 3.33 -5.98 -7.66
C HIS A 27 4.82 -5.65 -7.80
N ASP A 28 5.17 -4.52 -8.43
CA ASP A 28 6.51 -3.93 -8.33
C ASP A 28 6.69 -3.25 -6.98
N HIS A 29 6.95 -4.08 -5.98
CA HIS A 29 7.24 -3.67 -4.61
C HIS A 29 8.34 -2.62 -4.49
N SER A 30 9.37 -2.67 -5.35
CA SER A 30 10.45 -1.67 -5.30
C SER A 30 9.92 -0.31 -5.68
N THR A 31 9.19 -0.25 -6.79
CA THR A 31 8.52 0.99 -7.21
C THR A 31 7.56 1.48 -6.14
N ILE A 32 6.68 0.62 -5.62
CA ILE A 32 5.71 0.96 -4.56
C ILE A 32 6.39 1.56 -3.32
N ILE A 33 7.46 0.95 -2.84
CA ILE A 33 8.21 1.47 -1.69
C ILE A 33 8.76 2.87 -2.01
N THR A 34 9.37 3.04 -3.18
CA THR A 34 10.01 4.31 -3.58
C THR A 34 9.02 5.43 -3.95
N LEU A 35 7.72 5.15 -4.07
CA LEU A 35 6.70 6.20 -4.21
C LEU A 35 6.59 7.07 -2.96
N ASN A 36 6.97 6.56 -1.78
CA ASN A 36 7.11 7.40 -0.59
C ASN A 36 8.41 8.22 -0.71
N PRO A 37 8.34 9.57 -0.84
CA PRO A 37 9.51 10.40 -1.06
C PRO A 37 10.46 10.47 0.16
N LEU A 38 10.04 9.95 1.32
CA LEU A 38 10.86 9.88 2.52
C LEU A 38 11.83 8.69 2.49
N VAL A 39 11.56 7.67 1.66
CA VAL A 39 12.41 6.48 1.56
C VAL A 39 13.76 6.86 0.98
N THR A 40 14.83 6.48 1.68
CA THR A 40 16.22 6.68 1.26
C THR A 40 16.93 5.36 0.94
N HIS A 41 16.44 4.25 1.48
CA HIS A 41 16.95 2.92 1.22
C HIS A 41 15.85 1.87 1.41
N HIS A 42 15.89 0.79 0.64
CA HIS A 42 15.12 -0.41 0.88
C HIS A 42 15.89 -1.64 0.39
N GLY A 43 15.69 -2.76 1.06
CA GLY A 43 16.32 -4.04 0.72
C GLY A 43 15.44 -5.21 1.13
N ARG A 44 15.51 -6.31 0.37
CA ARG A 44 14.84 -7.57 0.74
C ARG A 44 15.44 -8.10 2.05
N THR A 45 14.59 -8.63 2.91
CA THR A 45 14.98 -9.31 4.15
C THR A 45 14.14 -10.57 4.36
N THR A 46 14.52 -11.38 5.34
CA THR A 46 13.70 -12.51 5.79
C THR A 46 12.59 -12.03 6.73
N PRO A 47 11.46 -12.75 6.83
CA PRO A 47 10.44 -12.44 7.82
C PRO A 47 11.06 -12.31 9.23
N PRO A 48 10.81 -11.22 9.96
CA PRO A 48 11.31 -11.04 11.32
C PRO A 48 10.55 -11.96 12.30
N GLU A 49 11.08 -12.13 13.52
CA GLU A 49 10.47 -13.01 14.54
C GLU A 49 9.05 -12.59 14.94
N HIS A 50 8.69 -11.33 14.75
CA HIS A 50 7.36 -10.79 15.06
C HIS A 50 6.38 -10.87 13.88
N ALA A 51 6.79 -11.43 12.74
CA ALA A 51 5.92 -11.64 11.59
C ALA A 51 4.72 -12.51 11.97
N LEU A 52 3.55 -12.22 11.39
CA LEU A 52 2.39 -13.09 11.56
C LEU A 52 2.58 -14.40 10.79
N PRO A 53 2.00 -15.53 11.24
CA PRO A 53 2.14 -16.83 10.57
C PRO A 53 1.83 -16.83 9.06
N ASP A 54 0.83 -16.07 8.65
CA ASP A 54 0.38 -15.92 7.26
C ASP A 54 1.27 -15.00 6.42
N GLU A 55 2.09 -14.15 7.05
CA GLU A 55 3.01 -13.23 6.38
C GLU A 55 4.36 -13.86 6.05
N HIS A 56 4.69 -15.04 6.60
CA HIS A 56 5.98 -15.69 6.34
C HIS A 56 6.20 -16.04 4.86
N SER A 57 5.12 -16.22 4.09
CA SER A 57 5.18 -16.50 2.65
C SER A 57 5.28 -15.23 1.77
N SER A 58 5.12 -14.06 2.37
CA SER A 58 5.11 -12.77 1.68
C SER A 58 6.52 -12.20 1.50
N ALA A 59 6.60 -11.13 0.71
CA ALA A 59 7.84 -10.40 0.54
C ALA A 59 8.12 -9.52 1.76
N TRP A 60 9.30 -9.67 2.36
CA TRP A 60 9.74 -8.80 3.45
C TRP A 60 10.85 -7.85 3.01
N TYR A 61 10.77 -6.64 3.53
CA TYR A 61 11.72 -5.57 3.27
C TYR A 61 12.14 -4.89 4.57
N GLU A 62 13.40 -4.48 4.61
CA GLU A 62 13.89 -3.44 5.50
C GLU A 62 13.91 -2.12 4.72
N ILE A 63 13.34 -1.06 5.29
CA ILE A 63 13.17 0.24 4.64
C ILE A 63 13.68 1.32 5.59
N THR A 64 14.41 2.29 5.05
CA THR A 64 14.91 3.45 5.80
C THR A 64 14.32 4.74 5.25
N ASP A 65 13.53 5.42 6.08
CA ASP A 65 13.01 6.75 5.80
C ASP A 65 13.90 7.83 6.41
N LYS A 66 13.94 9.00 5.78
CA LYS A 66 14.48 10.23 6.36
C LYS A 66 13.34 11.15 6.78
N ILE A 67 13.22 11.35 8.08
CA ILE A 67 12.14 12.16 8.69
C ILE A 67 12.71 13.33 9.50
N GLU A 68 11.88 14.34 9.74
CA GLU A 68 12.12 15.34 10.78
C GLU A 68 11.57 14.83 12.11
N TYR A 69 12.44 14.59 13.09
CA TYR A 69 12.00 14.05 14.39
C TYR A 69 11.21 15.06 15.22
N ILE A 70 11.49 16.36 15.05
CA ILE A 70 10.88 17.44 15.81
C ILE A 70 10.37 18.50 14.83
N PRO A 71 9.05 18.62 14.63
CA PRO A 71 8.46 19.61 13.73
C PRO A 71 8.98 21.02 14.02
N GLY A 72 9.50 21.70 13.00
CA GLY A 72 9.94 23.10 13.08
C GLY A 72 11.37 23.32 13.57
N THR A 73 12.18 22.28 13.74
CA THR A 73 13.58 22.43 14.22
C THR A 73 14.66 21.98 13.23
N SER A 74 14.29 21.59 12.00
CA SER A 74 15.20 21.06 10.96
C SER A 74 16.05 19.85 11.39
N LEU A 75 15.81 19.29 12.59
CA LEU A 75 16.51 18.11 13.08
C LEU A 75 15.96 16.87 12.39
N THR A 76 16.68 16.44 11.36
CA THR A 76 16.35 15.22 10.60
C THR A 76 17.06 14.01 11.19
N GLY A 77 16.50 12.83 10.97
CA GLY A 77 17.26 11.60 11.01
C GLY A 77 16.54 10.43 10.38
N SER A 78 17.19 9.27 10.48
CA SER A 78 16.83 8.08 9.73
C SER A 78 16.09 7.09 10.60
N VAL A 79 14.97 6.59 10.09
CA VAL A 79 14.17 5.57 10.74
C VAL A 79 14.15 4.33 9.86
N THR A 80 14.71 3.23 10.38
CA THR A 80 14.66 1.92 9.73
C THR A 80 13.56 1.07 10.34
N TYR A 81 12.80 0.39 9.49
CA TYR A 81 11.67 -0.46 9.87
C TYR A 81 11.51 -1.62 8.89
N THR A 82 10.71 -2.61 9.29
CA THR A 82 10.39 -3.77 8.45
C THR A 82 8.97 -3.67 7.89
N ALA A 83 8.79 -4.12 6.65
CA ALA A 83 7.50 -4.15 5.99
C ALA A 83 7.29 -5.48 5.25
N CYS A 84 6.10 -6.05 5.42
CA CYS A 84 5.55 -7.12 4.62
C CYS A 84 4.78 -6.52 3.44
N LEU A 85 5.04 -7.01 2.22
CA LEU A 85 4.31 -6.71 1.00
C LEU A 85 3.78 -8.02 0.41
N HIS A 86 2.47 -8.11 0.24
CA HIS A 86 1.77 -9.31 -0.20
C HIS A 86 0.90 -9.01 -1.41
N ASP A 87 1.27 -9.59 -2.55
CA ASP A 87 0.53 -9.46 -3.80
C ASP A 87 -0.83 -10.16 -3.68
N LEU A 88 -1.88 -9.41 -3.99
CA LEU A 88 -3.22 -9.95 -4.19
C LEU A 88 -3.52 -10.04 -5.69
N PRO A 89 -4.40 -10.96 -6.12
CA PRO A 89 -4.82 -11.05 -7.52
C PRO A 89 -5.37 -9.72 -8.09
N ASN A 90 -5.94 -8.87 -7.24
CA ASN A 90 -6.48 -7.56 -7.62
C ASN A 90 -5.79 -6.39 -6.90
N GLY A 91 -4.56 -6.56 -6.40
CA GLY A 91 -3.82 -5.45 -5.82
C GLY A 91 -2.71 -5.86 -4.87
N LEU A 92 -2.57 -5.12 -3.76
CA LEU A 92 -1.46 -5.27 -2.82
C LEU A 92 -1.93 -5.09 -1.37
N GLN A 93 -1.42 -5.90 -0.47
CA GLN A 93 -1.51 -5.70 0.98
C GLN A 93 -0.15 -5.39 1.57
N THR A 94 -0.11 -4.49 2.54
CA THR A 94 1.12 -4.21 3.29
C THR A 94 0.90 -4.20 4.79
N HIS A 95 1.94 -4.58 5.52
CA HIS A 95 1.99 -4.47 6.97
C HIS A 95 3.37 -3.96 7.38
N ILE A 96 3.40 -2.76 7.94
CA ILE A 96 4.61 -2.04 8.32
C ILE A 96 4.72 -2.07 9.85
N HIS A 97 5.90 -2.42 10.34
CA HIS A 97 6.28 -2.40 11.75
C HIS A 97 7.35 -1.33 11.99
N ALA A 98 6.92 -0.14 12.40
CA ALA A 98 7.80 0.99 12.67
C ALA A 98 8.17 1.08 14.18
N PRO A 99 9.21 1.86 14.53
CA PRO A 99 9.62 2.02 15.93
C PRO A 99 8.51 2.53 16.84
N ALA A 100 8.69 2.35 18.15
CA ALA A 100 7.72 2.67 19.20
C ALA A 100 6.37 1.91 19.10
N GLY A 101 6.36 0.76 18.40
CA GLY A 101 5.19 -0.11 18.30
C GLY A 101 4.11 0.41 17.35
N LEU A 102 4.49 1.26 16.39
CA LEU A 102 3.59 1.74 15.35
C LEU A 102 3.42 0.65 14.29
N GLU A 103 2.19 0.17 14.13
CA GLU A 103 1.80 -0.70 13.01
C GLU A 103 0.96 0.08 12.01
N ILE A 104 1.25 -0.09 10.73
CA ILE A 104 0.44 0.45 9.63
C ILE A 104 0.07 -0.70 8.71
N ARG A 105 -1.24 -0.87 8.47
CA ARG A 105 -1.76 -1.86 7.51
C ARG A 105 -2.39 -1.15 6.34
N GLY A 106 -1.95 -1.49 5.15
CA GLY A 106 -2.45 -0.95 3.90
C GLY A 106 -3.09 -2.04 3.04
N LYS A 107 -4.12 -1.67 2.29
CA LYS A 107 -4.70 -2.50 1.24
C LYS A 107 -5.05 -1.61 0.05
N TRP A 108 -4.46 -1.91 -1.09
CA TRP A 108 -4.76 -1.28 -2.37
C TRP A 108 -5.46 -2.33 -3.22
N GLN A 109 -6.60 -1.95 -3.80
CA GLN A 109 -7.39 -2.83 -4.64
C GLN A 109 -7.72 -2.09 -5.92
N LEU A 110 -7.54 -2.78 -7.03
CA LEU A 110 -8.03 -2.37 -8.33
C LEU A 110 -9.42 -2.96 -8.53
N LEU A 111 -10.40 -2.08 -8.62
CA LEU A 111 -11.81 -2.42 -8.76
C LEU A 111 -12.37 -1.85 -10.07
N GLY A 112 -13.66 -2.07 -10.29
CA GLY A 112 -14.32 -1.68 -11.52
C GLY A 112 -14.07 -2.66 -12.66
N TRP A 113 -14.46 -2.24 -13.86
CA TRP A 113 -14.50 -3.09 -15.04
C TRP A 113 -14.32 -2.26 -16.31
N LEU A 114 -13.71 -2.87 -17.34
CA LEU A 114 -13.57 -2.29 -18.68
C LEU A 114 -14.56 -2.93 -19.67
N PRO A 115 -14.92 -2.27 -20.78
CA PRO A 115 -15.77 -2.86 -21.82
C PRO A 115 -15.26 -4.22 -22.31
N GLY A 116 -16.08 -5.26 -22.16
CA GLY A 116 -15.74 -6.63 -22.53
C GLY A 116 -15.25 -7.50 -21.37
N GLU A 117 -15.02 -6.94 -20.18
CA GLU A 117 -14.77 -7.68 -18.94
C GLU A 117 -16.10 -8.15 -18.29
N GLU A 118 -16.02 -9.22 -17.49
CA GLU A 118 -17.11 -9.63 -16.62
C GLU A 118 -17.32 -8.56 -15.53
N ARG A 119 -18.58 -8.20 -15.27
CA ARG A 119 -18.93 -7.15 -14.31
C ARG A 119 -19.24 -7.75 -12.94
N ASP A 120 -18.43 -7.37 -11.95
CA ASP A 120 -18.74 -7.61 -10.55
C ASP A 120 -19.96 -6.82 -10.07
N ALA A 121 -20.64 -7.36 -9.05
CA ALA A 121 -21.70 -6.63 -8.37
C ALA A 121 -21.11 -5.35 -7.71
N PRO A 122 -21.71 -4.17 -7.94
CA PRO A 122 -21.20 -2.95 -7.35
C PRO A 122 -21.31 -2.97 -5.82
N GLU A 123 -20.28 -2.47 -5.14
CA GLU A 123 -20.30 -2.30 -3.70
C GLU A 123 -21.31 -1.22 -3.29
N ILE A 124 -22.19 -1.54 -2.34
CA ILE A 124 -23.22 -0.62 -1.85
C ILE A 124 -22.61 0.58 -1.11
N GLY A 125 -23.26 1.74 -1.19
CA GLY A 125 -22.84 2.94 -0.44
C GLY A 125 -21.61 3.65 -0.99
N THR A 126 -21.14 3.27 -2.18
CA THR A 126 -19.92 3.82 -2.77
C THR A 126 -20.16 4.97 -3.76
N GLU A 127 -21.39 5.14 -4.28
CA GLU A 127 -21.74 6.20 -5.23
C GLU A 127 -21.42 7.61 -4.69
N GLN A 128 -21.56 7.82 -3.38
CA GLN A 128 -21.25 9.09 -2.70
C GLN A 128 -19.76 9.47 -2.78
N TYR A 129 -18.88 8.54 -3.11
CA TYR A 129 -17.44 8.77 -3.28
C TYR A 129 -17.03 9.03 -4.73
N GLY A 130 -18.00 9.22 -5.65
CA GLY A 130 -17.73 9.56 -7.04
C GLY A 130 -17.14 8.42 -7.87
N ILE A 131 -17.42 7.16 -7.48
CA ILE A 131 -16.98 5.98 -8.23
C ILE A 131 -17.63 5.99 -9.62
N PRO A 132 -16.86 5.74 -10.70
CA PRO A 132 -17.40 5.72 -12.04
C PRO A 132 -18.28 4.47 -12.23
N LYS A 133 -19.35 4.61 -13.04
CA LYS A 133 -20.23 3.48 -13.37
C LYS A 133 -19.55 2.43 -14.27
N GLU A 134 -18.49 2.85 -14.95
CA GLU A 134 -17.67 2.09 -15.89
C GLU A 134 -16.24 2.61 -15.82
N GLY A 135 -15.25 1.73 -15.91
CA GLY A 135 -13.84 2.06 -15.75
C GLY A 135 -13.25 1.53 -14.44
N LEU A 136 -11.92 1.58 -14.35
CA LEU A 136 -11.15 1.12 -13.20
C LEU A 136 -11.01 2.20 -12.14
N TYR A 137 -10.85 1.82 -10.88
CA TYR A 137 -10.63 2.72 -9.75
C TYR A 137 -9.95 2.02 -8.57
#